data_AF-A0A534LW91-F1
#
_entry.id   AF-A0A534LW91-F1
#
_cell.length_a   1.000
_cell.length_b   1.000
_cell.length_c   1.000
_cell.angle_alpha   90.00
_cell.angle_beta   90.00
_cell.angle_gamma   90.00
#
_symmetry.space_group_name_H-M   'P 1'
#
loop_
_entity.id
_entity.type
_entity.pdbx_description
1 polymer ?
#
loop_
_entity_poly.entity_id
_entity_poly.type
_entity_poly.pdbx_seq_one_letter_code
_entity_poly.pdbx_strand_id
1 'polypeptide(L)'
;MPDRPGHVQRHAVDSAKIRSKLHWKPPQSFADGLTETVRWFREHESWWKPIKSASFKKYDEVQYRGLGETTPSYSLAPNPT
;
A
#
# COMPACT_ATOMS: atom_id res chain seq x y z
N MET A 1 -10.67 4.30 18.69
CA MET A 1 -10.34 5.13 17.51
C MET A 1 -11.52 5.09 16.55
N PRO A 2 -12.14 6.24 16.23
CA PRO A 2 -13.24 6.31 15.27
C PRO A 2 -12.74 6.05 13.85
N ASP A 3 -13.57 5.39 13.02
CA ASP A 3 -13.28 5.10 11.62
C ASP A 3 -13.25 6.39 10.76
N ARG A 4 -12.65 6.33 9.57
CA ARG A 4 -12.54 7.48 8.66
C ARG A 4 -13.94 8.00 8.30
N PRO A 5 -14.21 9.32 8.42
CA PRO A 5 -15.47 9.90 7.94
C PRO A 5 -15.72 9.54 6.47
N GLY A 6 -16.90 8.98 6.19
CA GLY A 6 -17.27 8.54 4.85
C GLY A 6 -16.61 7.25 4.36
N HIS A 7 -16.08 6.41 5.26
CA HIS A 7 -15.57 5.09 4.89
C HIS A 7 -16.69 4.21 4.31
N VAL A 8 -16.56 3.88 3.03
CA VAL A 8 -17.40 2.88 2.37
C VAL A 8 -16.85 1.50 2.69
N GLN A 9 -17.67 0.65 3.33
CA GLN A 9 -17.23 -0.66 3.83
C GLN A 9 -16.92 -1.67 2.73
N ARG A 10 -17.53 -1.54 1.55
CA ARG A 10 -17.39 -2.53 0.47
C ARG A 10 -17.35 -1.88 -0.90
N HIS A 11 -16.28 -2.17 -1.61
CA HIS A 11 -16.18 -1.99 -3.05
C HIS A 11 -16.12 -3.36 -3.72
N ALA A 12 -16.95 -3.55 -4.76
CA ALA A 12 -16.92 -4.75 -5.58
C ALA A 12 -17.18 -4.35 -7.04
N VAL A 13 -16.48 -5.00 -7.97
CA VAL A 13 -16.57 -4.71 -9.41
C VAL A 13 -16.85 -6.01 -10.16
N ASP A 14 -17.86 -6.00 -11.02
CA ASP A 14 -18.08 -7.06 -12.00
C ASP A 14 -17.31 -6.75 -13.29
N SER A 15 -16.33 -7.61 -13.60
CA SER A 15 -15.53 -7.55 -14.83
C SER A 15 -15.99 -8.55 -15.91
N ALA A 16 -17.19 -9.13 -15.84
CA ALA A 16 -17.72 -10.06 -16.85
C ALA A 16 -17.74 -9.46 -18.27
N LYS A 17 -18.08 -8.17 -18.41
CA LYS A 17 -18.14 -7.49 -19.72
C LYS A 17 -16.77 -7.47 -20.42
N ILE A 18 -15.72 -7.06 -19.72
CA ILE A 18 -14.37 -6.99 -20.31
C ILE A 18 -13.80 -8.39 -20.58
N ARG A 19 -14.07 -9.35 -19.69
CA ARG A 19 -13.67 -10.76 -19.85
C ARG A 19 -14.33 -11.42 -21.08
N SER A 20 -15.60 -11.14 -21.33
CA SER A 20 -16.34 -11.72 -22.46
C SER A 20 -16.05 -11.05 -23.79
N LYS A 21 -15.92 -9.71 -23.81
CA LYS A 21 -15.79 -8.94 -25.06
C LYS A 21 -14.37 -8.79 -25.55
N LEU A 22 -13.41 -8.70 -24.63
CA LEU A 22 -12.00 -8.49 -24.96
C LEU A 22 -11.12 -9.69 -24.59
N HIS A 23 -11.71 -10.77 -24.07
CA HIS A 23 -11.00 -11.95 -23.58
C HIS A 23 -9.92 -11.65 -22.54
N TRP A 24 -10.00 -10.47 -21.91
CA TRP A 24 -9.07 -10.07 -20.86
C TRP A 24 -9.24 -10.97 -19.64
N LYS A 25 -8.12 -11.31 -19.00
CA LYS A 25 -8.09 -11.95 -17.68
C LYS A 25 -6.96 -11.32 -16.87
N PRO A 26 -7.10 -11.21 -15.53
CA PRO A 26 -5.99 -10.77 -14.71
C PRO A 26 -4.83 -11.77 -14.89
N PRO A 27 -3.61 -11.30 -15.19
CA PRO A 27 -2.47 -12.17 -15.42
C PRO A 27 -1.92 -12.77 -14.12
N GLN A 28 -2.33 -12.24 -12.97
CA GLN A 28 -1.76 -12.54 -11.67
C GLN A 28 -2.85 -12.63 -10.59
N SER A 29 -2.65 -13.54 -9.64
CA SER A 29 -3.50 -13.62 -8.45
C SER A 29 -3.18 -12.49 -7.47
N PHE A 30 -4.09 -12.20 -6.54
CA PHE A 30 -3.82 -11.22 -5.50
C PHE A 30 -2.63 -11.62 -4.60
N ALA A 31 -2.53 -12.90 -4.25
CA ALA A 31 -1.48 -13.40 -3.36
C ALA A 31 -0.10 -13.25 -3.98
N ASP A 32 0.03 -13.59 -5.27
CA ASP A 32 1.28 -13.44 -6.00
C ASP A 32 1.60 -11.94 -6.16
N GLY A 33 0.60 -11.13 -6.55
CA GLY A 33 0.75 -9.68 -6.70
C GLY A 33 1.25 -8.99 -5.44
N LEU A 34 0.70 -9.36 -4.28
CA LEU A 34 1.11 -8.81 -3.00
C LEU A 34 2.56 -9.21 -2.66
N THR A 35 2.92 -10.47 -2.88
CA THR A 35 4.27 -10.98 -2.63
C THR A 35 5.31 -10.24 -3.47
N GLU A 36 5.03 -10.05 -4.75
CA GLU A 36 5.93 -9.32 -5.66
C GLU A 36 5.99 -7.83 -5.33
N THR A 37 4.87 -7.22 -4.92
CA THR A 37 4.84 -5.82 -4.49
C THR A 37 5.74 -5.61 -3.28
N VAL A 38 5.64 -6.45 -2.24
CA VAL A 38 6.50 -6.37 -1.05
C VAL A 38 7.96 -6.53 -1.42
N ARG A 39 8.29 -7.51 -2.27
CA ARG A 39 9.66 -7.71 -2.77
C ARG A 39 10.16 -6.45 -3.48
N TRP A 40 9.36 -5.89 -4.39
CA TRP A 40 9.72 -4.70 -5.14
C TRP A 40 10.05 -3.52 -4.21
N PHE A 41 9.23 -3.25 -3.20
CA PHE A 41 9.49 -2.17 -2.23
C PHE A 41 10.78 -2.37 -1.44
N ARG A 42 11.16 -3.62 -1.12
CA ARG A 42 12.43 -3.93 -0.44
C ARG A 42 13.64 -3.68 -1.34
N GLU A 43 13.51 -3.97 -2.63
CA GLU A 43 14.59 -3.84 -3.61
C GLU A 43 14.77 -2.41 -4.14
N HIS A 44 13.73 -1.57 -4.04
CA HIS A 44 13.69 -0.22 -4.64
C HIS A 44 13.64 0.89 -3.59
N GLU A 45 14.43 0.78 -2.52
CA GLU A 45 14.45 1.79 -1.44
C GLU A 45 14.83 3.19 -1.93
N SER A 46 15.79 3.29 -2.85
CA SER A 46 16.21 4.57 -3.43
C SER A 46 15.07 5.31 -4.13
N TRP A 47 14.04 4.60 -4.59
CA TRP A 47 12.88 5.18 -5.24
C TRP A 47 11.90 5.81 -4.24
N TRP A 48 11.50 5.09 -3.19
CA TRP A 48 10.47 5.60 -2.26
C TRP A 48 11.03 6.40 -1.08
N LYS A 49 12.28 6.17 -0.66
CA LYS A 49 12.86 6.83 0.52
C LYS A 49 12.87 8.37 0.42
N PRO A 50 13.20 8.98 -0.75
CA PRO A 50 13.12 10.44 -0.91
C PRO A 50 11.69 10.99 -0.86
N ILE A 51 10.70 10.20 -1.28
CA ILE A 51 9.27 10.57 -1.27
C ILE A 51 8.77 10.72 0.17
N LYS A 52 9.28 9.90 1.10
CA LYS A 52 9.00 9.96 2.54
C LYS A 52 9.70 11.10 3.29
N SER A 53 10.20 12.11 2.58
CA SER A 53 10.87 13.28 3.17
C SER A 53 9.87 14.27 3.81
N ALA A 54 10.28 15.53 4.03
CA ALA A 54 9.63 16.47 4.93
C ALA A 54 8.13 16.71 4.65
N SER A 55 7.70 16.70 3.39
CA SER A 55 6.29 16.87 3.02
C SER A 55 5.41 15.69 3.46
N PHE A 56 5.93 14.46 3.35
CA PHE A 56 5.24 13.26 3.81
C PHE A 56 5.11 13.22 5.33
N LYS A 57 6.18 13.60 6.07
CA LYS A 57 6.14 13.67 7.54
C LYS A 57 5.09 14.65 8.05
N LYS A 58 4.99 15.84 7.44
CA LYS A 58 3.97 16.84 7.80
C LYS A 58 2.55 16.30 7.55
N TYR A 59 2.33 15.61 6.44
CA TYR A 59 1.05 14.97 6.16
C TYR A 59 0.72 13.90 7.20
N ASP A 60 1.69 13.04 7.53
CA ASP A 60 1.54 11.95 8.49
C ASP A 60 1.18 12.46 9.88
N GLU A 61 1.85 13.52 10.34
CA GLU A 61 1.51 14.21 11.59
C GLU A 61 0.07 14.75 11.55
N VAL A 62 -0.35 15.44 10.50
CA VAL A 62 -1.71 16.00 10.43
C VAL A 62 -2.78 14.89 10.46
N GLN A 63 -2.55 13.78 9.77
CA GLN A 63 -3.54 12.71 9.65
C GLN A 63 -3.55 11.75 10.86
N TYR A 64 -2.40 11.51 11.49
CA TYR A 64 -2.24 10.42 12.48
C TYR A 64 -1.85 10.87 13.90
N ARG A 65 -1.64 12.17 14.17
CA ARG A 65 -1.21 12.72 15.49
C ARG A 65 -2.06 12.32 16.70
N GLY A 66 -3.27 11.79 16.51
CA GLY A 66 -4.17 11.34 17.59
C GLY A 66 -4.36 9.82 17.69
N LEU A 67 -3.69 9.00 16.87
CA LEU A 67 -3.96 7.56 16.73
C LEU A 67 -3.03 6.65 17.56
N GLY A 68 -2.17 7.19 18.44
CA GLY A 68 -1.12 6.44 19.15
C GLY A 68 0.20 6.40 18.36
N GLU A 69 1.31 5.91 18.96
CA GLU A 69 2.69 6.01 18.43
C GLU A 69 2.77 5.86 16.90
N THR A 70 2.98 6.99 16.21
CA THR A 70 3.01 7.07 14.73
C THR A 70 4.31 6.58 14.13
N THR A 71 5.25 6.10 14.96
CA THR A 71 6.48 5.48 14.50
C THR A 71 6.56 4.07 15.08
N PRO A 72 6.09 3.04 14.37
CA PRO A 72 6.68 1.74 14.61
C PRO A 72 8.16 1.89 14.22
N SER A 73 9.06 1.73 15.20
CA SER A 73 10.50 1.61 14.96
C SER A 73 10.76 0.31 14.19
N TYR A 74 10.37 0.26 12.92
CA TYR A 74 10.90 -0.72 11.99
C TYR A 74 12.34 -0.32 11.73
N SER A 75 13.23 -0.71 12.64
CA SER A 75 14.60 -1.02 12.26
C SER A 75 14.47 -2.08 11.17
N LEU A 76 14.62 -1.66 9.91
CA LEU A 76 14.85 -2.58 8.80
C LEU A 76 16.13 -3.32 9.17
N ALA A 77 15.99 -4.48 9.81
CA ALA A 77 17.11 -5.38 9.98
C ALA A 77 17.74 -5.57 8.59
N PRO A 78 19.08 -5.52 8.48
CA PRO A 78 19.73 -5.72 7.20
C PRO A 78 19.21 -7.03 6.59
N ASN A 79 18.83 -6.99 5.31
CA ASN A 79 18.39 -8.18 4.60
C ASN A 79 19.44 -9.29 4.80
N PRO A 80 19.07 -10.51 5.23
CA PRO A 80 20.01 -11.61 5.24
C PRO A 80 20.48 -11.87 3.80
N THR A 81 21.80 -12.00 3.64
CA THR A 81 22.49 -12.39 2.41
C THR A 81 21.99 -13.72 1.86
#